data_AF-A0A920DS22-F1
#
_entry.id   AF-A0A920DS22-F1
#
_cell.length_a   1.000
_cell.length_b   1.000
_cell.length_c   1.000
_cell.angle_alpha   90.00
_cell.angle_beta   90.00
_cell.angle_gamma   90.00
#
_symmetry.space_group_name_H-M   'P 1'
#
loop_
_entity.id
_entity.type
_entity.pdbx_description
1 polymer ?
#
loop_
_entity_poly.entity_id
_entity_poly.type
_entity_poly.pdbx_seq_one_letter_code
_entity_poly.pdbx_strand_id
1 'polypeptide(L)'
;MDGTVKDVLNGNIIDNSLCGEETVDLYCSDSSLVGYYNVNINGDFDISLGHNSGNIIDSDLCGETLIKYCDDPSFIGYYLEDDTVGEQYVGNIIDNNETCIDSAIFYCSDPLYLGYYAENYVQGSKSVGTHQDNSLLYCLETIDPYCSNPSFFEYYIDYSQSLAPYIGNIIDDSLCQQPILPGCMDETMFNWDPLANVNRTSITDNSDPCYPFVYGCTDSTKLNYNNYYSSLNINPITGLNYQDGDLSELQFGPIFSQDSLISGDGINVNTLVTDSSSLYTGVCIPVVYGCTDPAALNYNDIDNDGVSNSWNYDNPFINVNTDDGHVFL
;
A
#
# COMPACT_ATOMS: atom_id res chain seq x y z
N MET A 1 -6.42 -78.89 -20.00
CA MET A 1 -5.96 -80.21 -20.54
C MET A 1 -5.93 -80.10 -22.05
N ASP A 2 -4.76 -79.84 -22.64
CA ASP A 2 -4.62 -79.73 -24.09
C ASP A 2 -4.75 -81.10 -24.77
N GLY A 3 -5.70 -81.18 -25.71
CA GLY A 3 -5.83 -82.30 -26.63
C GLY A 3 -4.83 -82.15 -27.78
N THR A 4 -3.96 -83.13 -27.94
CA THR A 4 -3.04 -83.22 -29.08
C THR A 4 -3.70 -84.00 -30.23
N VAL A 5 -3.54 -83.52 -31.47
CA VAL A 5 -3.71 -84.35 -32.67
C VAL A 5 -2.39 -85.01 -33.01
N LYS A 6 -2.42 -86.32 -33.30
CA LYS A 6 -1.27 -87.02 -33.85
C LYS A 6 -1.74 -87.82 -35.07
N ASP A 7 -1.11 -87.51 -36.19
CA ASP A 7 -1.26 -88.21 -37.47
C ASP A 7 -0.72 -89.65 -37.34
N VAL A 8 -0.97 -90.51 -38.34
CA VAL A 8 -0.83 -92.00 -38.39
C VAL A 8 0.50 -92.59 -37.85
N LEU A 9 0.69 -92.40 -36.55
CA LEU A 9 1.47 -93.09 -35.55
C LEU A 9 0.80 -92.72 -34.20
N ASN A 10 -0.39 -93.26 -33.91
CA ASN A 10 -1.10 -93.19 -32.60
C ASN A 10 -1.46 -91.80 -32.05
N GLY A 11 -2.29 -91.01 -32.75
CA GLY A 11 -2.82 -89.78 -32.21
C GLY A 11 -4.30 -89.55 -32.42
N ASN A 12 -4.88 -88.77 -31.52
CA ASN A 12 -6.31 -88.52 -31.48
C ASN A 12 -6.69 -87.41 -32.46
N ILE A 13 -7.53 -87.71 -33.45
CA ILE A 13 -8.16 -86.69 -34.30
C ILE A 13 -9.18 -85.93 -33.44
N ILE A 14 -9.07 -84.60 -33.38
CA ILE A 14 -10.07 -83.75 -32.69
C ILE A 14 -11.22 -83.51 -33.68
N ASP A 15 -12.40 -84.01 -33.34
CA ASP A 15 -13.64 -83.78 -34.06
C ASP A 15 -14.37 -82.56 -33.46
N ASN A 16 -14.33 -81.42 -34.17
CA ASN A 16 -14.98 -80.18 -33.74
C ASN A 16 -16.50 -80.15 -34.00
N SER A 17 -17.10 -81.22 -34.55
CA SER A 17 -18.55 -81.26 -34.79
C SER A 17 -19.41 -81.40 -33.51
N LEU A 18 -18.76 -81.64 -32.37
CA LEU A 18 -19.36 -81.73 -31.02
C LEU A 18 -18.94 -80.59 -30.08
N CYS A 19 -18.16 -79.60 -30.54
CA CYS A 19 -17.89 -78.40 -29.76
C CYS A 19 -19.20 -77.62 -29.60
N GLY A 20 -19.73 -77.57 -28.38
CA GLY A 20 -20.95 -76.81 -28.08
C GLY A 20 -20.77 -75.31 -28.37
N GLU A 21 -21.89 -74.60 -28.52
CA GLU A 21 -21.90 -73.14 -28.75
C GLU A 21 -21.34 -72.32 -27.58
N GLU A 22 -20.94 -72.97 -26.48
CA GLU A 22 -20.32 -72.31 -25.34
C GLU A 22 -18.84 -72.01 -25.62
N THR A 23 -18.52 -70.72 -25.68
CA THR A 23 -17.16 -70.24 -25.77
C THR A 23 -16.39 -70.56 -24.49
N VAL A 24 -15.14 -71.02 -24.62
CA VAL A 24 -14.22 -71.12 -23.48
C VAL A 24 -13.86 -69.70 -23.06
N ASP A 25 -14.18 -69.37 -21.82
CA ASP A 25 -13.86 -68.10 -21.19
C ASP A 25 -13.04 -68.40 -19.93
N LEU A 26 -11.75 -68.06 -19.98
CA LEU A 26 -10.79 -68.33 -18.92
C LEU A 26 -10.84 -67.21 -17.89
N TYR A 27 -10.81 -67.55 -16.61
CA TYR A 27 -10.85 -66.54 -15.55
C TYR A 27 -10.02 -66.93 -14.33
N CYS A 28 -9.54 -65.91 -13.61
CA CYS A 28 -8.99 -66.09 -12.27
C CYS A 28 -10.12 -66.22 -11.25
N SER A 29 -10.04 -67.22 -10.36
CA SER A 29 -11.05 -67.45 -9.32
C SER A 29 -10.68 -66.89 -7.94
N ASP A 30 -9.49 -66.29 -7.78
CA ASP A 30 -8.98 -65.80 -6.51
C ASP A 30 -9.16 -64.28 -6.37
N SER A 31 -10.09 -63.86 -5.52
CA SER A 31 -10.39 -62.44 -5.28
C SER A 31 -9.27 -61.66 -4.58
N SER A 32 -8.18 -62.32 -4.15
CA SER A 32 -7.01 -61.65 -3.59
C SER A 32 -5.98 -61.21 -4.64
N LEU A 33 -6.21 -61.51 -5.92
CA LEU A 33 -5.32 -61.24 -7.04
C LEU A 33 -6.01 -60.34 -8.08
N VAL A 34 -5.24 -59.48 -8.76
CA VAL A 34 -5.80 -58.43 -9.65
C VAL A 34 -6.61 -58.98 -10.83
N GLY A 35 -6.19 -60.12 -11.40
CA GLY A 35 -6.81 -60.73 -12.58
C GLY A 35 -8.22 -61.28 -12.34
N TYR A 36 -8.69 -61.30 -11.09
CA TYR A 36 -10.09 -61.58 -10.78
C TYR A 36 -11.02 -60.45 -11.26
N TYR A 37 -10.57 -59.20 -11.24
CA TYR A 37 -11.40 -58.02 -11.46
C TYR A 37 -11.43 -57.58 -12.92
N ASN A 38 -12.49 -56.83 -13.29
CA ASN A 38 -12.61 -56.25 -14.61
C ASN A 38 -11.69 -55.02 -14.77
N VAL A 39 -11.28 -54.75 -16.01
CA VAL A 39 -10.48 -53.56 -16.34
C VAL A 39 -11.35 -52.43 -16.86
N ASN A 40 -10.99 -51.20 -16.52
CA ASN A 40 -11.59 -49.99 -17.07
C ASN A 40 -11.10 -49.73 -18.51
N ILE A 41 -11.52 -48.60 -19.09
CA ILE A 41 -11.14 -48.20 -20.45
C ILE A 41 -9.64 -47.92 -20.65
N ASN A 42 -8.91 -47.65 -19.56
CA ASN A 42 -7.49 -47.37 -19.57
C ASN A 42 -6.65 -48.65 -19.37
N GLY A 43 -7.31 -49.78 -19.07
CA GLY A 43 -6.66 -51.06 -18.82
C GLY A 43 -6.34 -51.32 -17.34
N ASP A 44 -6.78 -50.45 -16.43
CA ASP A 44 -6.56 -50.61 -14.99
C ASP A 44 -7.65 -51.47 -14.37
N PHE A 45 -7.27 -52.36 -13.44
CA PHE A 45 -8.24 -53.17 -12.70
C PHE A 45 -9.08 -52.28 -11.76
N ASP A 46 -10.39 -52.50 -11.72
CA ASP A 46 -11.33 -51.67 -10.96
C ASP A 46 -12.41 -52.54 -10.28
N ILE A 47 -12.47 -52.45 -8.96
CA ILE A 47 -13.41 -53.24 -8.15
C ILE A 47 -14.88 -52.88 -8.43
N SER A 48 -15.14 -51.65 -8.88
CA SER A 48 -16.49 -51.13 -9.14
C SER A 48 -17.12 -51.74 -10.39
N LEU A 49 -16.29 -52.22 -11.33
CA LEU A 49 -16.72 -52.88 -12.56
C LEU A 49 -17.06 -54.36 -12.36
N GLY A 50 -16.88 -54.88 -11.14
CA GLY A 50 -17.10 -56.29 -10.82
C GLY A 50 -15.91 -57.17 -11.22
N HIS A 51 -16.19 -58.44 -11.50
CA HIS A 51 -15.17 -59.46 -11.73
C HIS A 51 -15.42 -60.26 -13.01
N ASN A 52 -14.37 -60.91 -13.50
CA ASN A 52 -14.45 -61.84 -14.62
C ASN A 52 -15.36 -63.02 -14.25
N SER A 53 -16.25 -63.41 -15.15
CA SER A 53 -17.15 -64.55 -14.98
C SER A 53 -16.98 -65.50 -16.15
N GLY A 54 -15.92 -66.31 -16.11
CA GLY A 54 -15.64 -67.35 -17.11
C GLY A 54 -16.18 -68.72 -16.71
N ASN A 55 -16.00 -69.70 -17.59
CA ASN A 55 -16.42 -71.09 -17.36
C ASN A 55 -15.25 -72.05 -17.04
N ILE A 56 -14.00 -71.60 -17.19
CA ILE A 56 -12.80 -72.40 -16.89
C ILE A 56 -11.82 -71.59 -16.05
N ILE A 57 -11.39 -72.15 -14.92
CA ILE A 57 -10.42 -71.53 -14.02
C ILE A 57 -9.02 -71.64 -14.62
N ASP A 58 -8.32 -70.52 -14.71
CA ASP A 58 -6.90 -70.43 -15.09
C ASP A 58 -6.15 -69.52 -14.10
N SER A 59 -5.24 -70.13 -13.32
CA SER A 59 -4.45 -69.42 -12.31
C SER A 59 -3.39 -68.50 -12.92
N ASP A 60 -2.96 -68.77 -14.15
CA ASP A 60 -1.90 -67.99 -14.80
C ASP A 60 -2.40 -66.58 -15.19
N LEU A 61 -3.73 -66.39 -15.24
CA LEU A 61 -4.39 -65.10 -15.46
C LEU A 61 -4.52 -64.24 -14.19
N CYS A 62 -4.26 -64.79 -13.00
CA CYS A 62 -4.54 -64.08 -11.75
C CYS A 62 -3.63 -62.86 -11.50
N GLY A 63 -2.42 -62.83 -12.07
CA GLY A 63 -1.51 -61.69 -11.91
C GLY A 63 -0.96 -61.55 -10.49
N GLU A 64 -0.73 -60.30 -10.06
CA GLU A 64 -0.14 -59.95 -8.76
C GLU A 64 -1.18 -59.86 -7.64
N THR A 65 -0.69 -59.80 -6.40
CA THR A 65 -1.53 -59.58 -5.22
C THR A 65 -2.17 -58.20 -5.25
N LEU A 66 -3.43 -58.14 -4.83
CA LEU A 66 -4.24 -56.93 -4.82
C LEU A 66 -3.71 -55.88 -3.84
N ILE A 67 -3.46 -54.68 -4.36
CA ILE A 67 -3.09 -53.45 -3.65
C ILE A 67 -4.03 -52.35 -4.14
N LYS A 68 -4.94 -51.92 -3.26
CA LYS A 68 -5.97 -50.93 -3.54
C LYS A 68 -5.39 -49.52 -3.60
N TYR A 69 -5.92 -48.67 -4.48
CA TYR A 69 -5.63 -47.25 -4.52
C TYR A 69 -6.83 -46.43 -4.98
N CYS A 70 -6.78 -45.13 -4.70
CA CYS A 70 -7.75 -44.13 -5.19
C CYS A 70 -7.17 -43.49 -6.45
N ASP A 71 -7.96 -43.34 -7.51
CA ASP A 71 -7.53 -42.72 -8.77
C ASP A 71 -8.07 -41.28 -8.98
N ASP A 72 -8.78 -40.74 -7.99
CA ASP A 72 -9.32 -39.38 -8.02
C ASP A 72 -8.45 -38.39 -7.22
N PRO A 73 -7.75 -37.44 -7.89
CA PRO A 73 -6.89 -36.45 -7.23
C PRO A 73 -7.62 -35.47 -6.31
N SER A 74 -8.95 -35.50 -6.27
CA SER A 74 -9.78 -34.70 -5.37
C SER A 74 -9.85 -35.24 -3.94
N PHE A 75 -9.23 -36.40 -3.66
CA PHE A 75 -9.28 -37.07 -2.36
C PHE A 75 -7.89 -37.39 -1.81
N ILE A 76 -7.78 -37.49 -0.48
CA ILE A 76 -6.51 -37.76 0.22
C ILE A 76 -5.91 -39.11 -0.23
N GLY A 77 -6.74 -40.14 -0.41
CA GLY A 77 -6.28 -41.49 -0.76
C GLY A 77 -5.57 -41.61 -2.11
N TYR A 78 -5.64 -40.58 -2.95
CA TYR A 78 -4.89 -40.51 -4.20
C TYR A 78 -3.42 -40.21 -4.00
N TYR A 79 -3.05 -39.55 -2.89
CA TYR A 79 -1.68 -39.15 -2.60
C TYR A 79 -1.06 -40.08 -1.56
N LEU A 80 0.26 -40.26 -1.60
CA LEU A 80 0.98 -40.88 -0.49
C LEU A 80 0.85 -39.98 0.76
N GLU A 81 1.04 -40.56 1.94
CA GLU A 81 0.92 -39.85 3.24
C GLU A 81 1.93 -38.68 3.41
N ASP A 82 2.75 -38.36 2.41
CA ASP A 82 3.71 -37.25 2.45
C ASP A 82 3.08 -35.92 2.02
N ASP A 83 3.39 -34.87 2.78
CA ASP A 83 2.76 -33.54 2.73
C ASP A 83 2.89 -32.80 1.37
N THR A 84 3.58 -33.33 0.36
CA THR A 84 3.85 -32.64 -0.92
C THR A 84 2.95 -33.11 -2.04
N VAL A 85 2.35 -32.19 -2.81
CA VAL A 85 1.69 -32.53 -4.08
C VAL A 85 2.71 -33.13 -5.05
N GLY A 86 2.59 -34.43 -5.33
CA GLY A 86 3.38 -35.03 -6.40
C GLY A 86 3.46 -36.55 -6.40
N GLU A 87 3.29 -37.21 -5.26
CA GLU A 87 3.38 -38.67 -5.22
C GLU A 87 1.99 -39.29 -5.10
N GLN A 88 1.58 -39.92 -6.19
CA GLN A 88 0.33 -40.68 -6.25
C GLN A 88 0.50 -41.96 -5.44
N TYR A 89 -0.57 -42.38 -4.78
CA TYR A 89 -0.64 -43.69 -4.17
C TYR A 89 -0.56 -44.75 -5.27
N VAL A 90 0.50 -45.54 -5.24
CA VAL A 90 0.72 -46.59 -6.24
C VAL A 90 0.03 -47.86 -5.78
N GLY A 91 -1.01 -48.28 -6.51
CA GLY A 91 -1.65 -49.58 -6.36
C GLY A 91 -1.87 -50.23 -7.71
N ASN A 92 -2.47 -51.42 -7.69
CA ASN A 92 -2.76 -52.21 -8.89
C ASN A 92 -4.25 -52.55 -9.06
N ILE A 93 -5.11 -52.09 -8.15
CA ILE A 93 -6.57 -52.06 -8.32
C ILE A 93 -7.18 -50.76 -7.80
N ILE A 94 -8.12 -50.19 -8.53
CA ILE A 94 -8.88 -49.02 -8.12
C ILE A 94 -9.97 -49.45 -7.14
N ASP A 95 -10.02 -48.81 -5.97
CA ASP A 95 -11.10 -48.96 -4.98
C ASP A 95 -11.45 -47.60 -4.36
N ASN A 96 -12.15 -46.78 -5.15
CA ASN A 96 -12.50 -45.42 -4.75
C ASN A 96 -13.44 -45.36 -3.53
N ASN A 97 -14.19 -46.43 -3.25
CA ASN A 97 -15.10 -46.43 -2.11
C ASN A 97 -14.39 -46.61 -0.77
N GLU A 98 -13.32 -47.41 -0.73
CA GLU A 98 -12.58 -47.69 0.51
C GLU A 98 -11.37 -46.76 0.68
N THR A 99 -10.73 -46.35 -0.42
CA THR A 99 -9.49 -45.54 -0.36
C THR A 99 -9.72 -44.04 -0.52
N CYS A 100 -10.71 -43.58 -1.30
CA CYS A 100 -11.05 -42.16 -1.39
C CYS A 100 -11.93 -41.75 -0.21
N ILE A 101 -11.31 -41.51 0.96
CA ILE A 101 -12.02 -41.22 2.21
C ILE A 101 -12.45 -39.76 2.34
N ASP A 102 -11.48 -38.85 2.36
CA ASP A 102 -11.66 -37.43 2.65
C ASP A 102 -11.21 -36.62 1.43
N SER A 103 -11.85 -35.46 1.22
CA SER A 103 -11.45 -34.56 0.14
C SER A 103 -10.07 -33.96 0.37
N ALA A 104 -9.28 -33.89 -0.69
CA ALA A 104 -8.01 -33.19 -0.68
C ALA A 104 -8.24 -31.67 -0.62
N ILE A 105 -7.58 -31.01 0.33
CA ILE A 105 -7.55 -29.55 0.44
C ILE A 105 -6.11 -29.11 0.18
N PHE A 106 -5.90 -28.46 -0.96
CA PHE A 106 -4.58 -27.95 -1.34
C PHE A 106 -4.35 -26.56 -0.78
N TYR A 107 -3.13 -26.30 -0.33
CA TYR A 107 -2.75 -24.99 0.21
C TYR A 107 -1.30 -24.64 -0.14
N CYS A 108 -1.02 -23.34 -0.24
CA CYS A 108 0.33 -22.82 -0.38
C CYS A 108 0.98 -22.74 1.01
N SER A 109 2.21 -23.23 1.13
CA SER A 109 2.99 -23.19 2.38
C SER A 109 4.11 -22.14 2.35
N ASP A 110 4.30 -21.46 1.22
CA ASP A 110 5.34 -20.45 1.06
C ASP A 110 4.86 -19.11 1.63
N PRO A 111 5.48 -18.61 2.73
CA PRO A 111 5.08 -17.37 3.37
C PRO A 111 5.30 -16.12 2.53
N LEU A 112 5.92 -16.21 1.34
CA LEU A 112 6.11 -15.09 0.42
C LEU A 112 4.94 -14.85 -0.53
N TYR A 113 3.89 -15.69 -0.48
CA TYR A 113 2.76 -15.63 -1.40
C TYR A 113 1.43 -15.49 -0.66
N LEU A 114 0.46 -14.81 -1.28
CA LEU A 114 -0.86 -14.57 -0.70
C LEU A 114 -1.59 -15.86 -0.31
N GLY A 115 -1.43 -16.92 -1.11
CA GLY A 115 -2.05 -18.23 -0.86
C GLY A 115 -1.65 -18.91 0.45
N TYR A 116 -0.59 -18.43 1.12
CA TYR A 116 -0.19 -18.87 2.44
C TYR A 116 -1.19 -18.50 3.54
N TYR A 117 -1.92 -17.42 3.35
CA TYR A 117 -2.85 -16.88 4.35
C TYR A 117 -4.28 -17.27 3.99
N ALA A 118 -5.11 -17.49 5.00
CA ALA A 118 -6.53 -17.80 4.81
C ALA A 118 -7.37 -16.58 4.37
N GLU A 119 -6.91 -15.37 4.70
CA GLU A 119 -7.60 -14.10 4.42
C GLU A 119 -6.61 -13.01 3.97
N ASN A 120 -7.09 -12.01 3.21
CA ASN A 120 -6.28 -10.99 2.52
C ASN A 120 -5.72 -9.86 3.41
N TYR A 121 -5.51 -10.06 4.72
CA TYR A 121 -4.98 -9.04 5.61
C TYR A 121 -4.07 -9.69 6.67
N VAL A 122 -2.92 -9.07 7.01
CA VAL A 122 -2.00 -9.60 8.05
C VAL A 122 -2.63 -9.45 9.43
N GLN A 123 -3.54 -10.35 9.72
CA GLN A 123 -3.80 -10.96 11.01
C GLN A 123 -4.80 -12.09 10.76
N GLY A 124 -4.27 -13.23 10.29
CA GLY A 124 -5.06 -14.39 9.94
C GLY A 124 -4.34 -15.69 10.25
N SER A 125 -5.14 -16.75 10.35
CA SER A 125 -4.67 -18.13 10.39
C SER A 125 -3.99 -18.47 9.06
N LYS A 126 -2.93 -19.28 9.12
CA LYS A 126 -2.30 -19.84 7.91
C LYS A 126 -3.34 -20.67 7.16
N SER A 127 -3.32 -20.59 5.83
CA SER A 127 -4.01 -21.58 5.00
C SER A 127 -3.41 -22.93 5.33
N VAL A 128 -4.26 -23.86 5.78
CA VAL A 128 -3.88 -25.23 6.08
C VAL A 128 -4.84 -26.14 5.34
N GLY A 129 -4.28 -27.20 4.78
CA GLY A 129 -5.01 -28.22 4.05
C GLY A 129 -4.35 -29.56 4.25
N THR A 130 -4.79 -30.54 3.47
CA THR A 130 -4.28 -31.91 3.52
C THR A 130 -3.00 -32.07 2.70
N HIS A 131 -2.79 -31.24 1.66
CA HIS A 131 -1.60 -31.31 0.81
C HIS A 131 -1.02 -29.93 0.49
N GLN A 132 0.29 -29.82 0.57
CA GLN A 132 1.03 -28.62 0.20
C GLN A 132 1.26 -28.55 -1.31
N ASP A 133 0.74 -27.51 -1.94
CA ASP A 133 0.98 -27.17 -3.35
C ASP A 133 1.57 -25.75 -3.45
N ASN A 134 2.85 -25.66 -3.81
CA ASN A 134 3.53 -24.38 -4.01
C ASN A 134 3.56 -23.94 -5.49
N SER A 135 2.67 -24.47 -6.33
CA SER A 135 2.52 -24.03 -7.72
C SER A 135 1.80 -22.68 -7.81
N LEU A 136 1.85 -22.07 -9.00
CA LEU A 136 1.18 -20.79 -9.31
C LEU A 136 -0.36 -20.83 -9.16
N LEU A 137 -0.95 -22.03 -9.08
CA LEU A 137 -2.39 -22.18 -8.90
C LEU A 137 -2.82 -21.85 -7.46
N TYR A 138 -2.01 -22.24 -6.48
CA TYR A 138 -2.31 -22.05 -5.06
C TYR A 138 -1.47 -20.93 -4.42
N CYS A 139 -0.26 -20.67 -4.93
CA CYS A 139 0.52 -19.49 -4.61
C CYS A 139 0.27 -18.40 -5.67
N LEU A 140 -0.90 -17.74 -5.57
CA LEU A 140 -1.45 -16.83 -6.58
C LEU A 140 -0.54 -15.65 -6.95
N GLU A 141 -0.05 -14.92 -5.94
CA GLU A 141 0.78 -13.73 -6.13
C GLU A 141 1.73 -13.52 -4.94
N THR A 142 2.83 -12.81 -5.18
CA THR A 142 3.79 -12.46 -4.13
C THR A 142 3.22 -11.40 -3.20
N ILE A 143 3.63 -11.46 -1.95
CA ILE A 143 3.28 -10.47 -0.94
C ILE A 143 4.00 -9.16 -1.24
N ASP A 144 3.22 -8.08 -1.34
CA ASP A 144 3.69 -6.71 -1.41
C ASP A 144 3.04 -5.90 -0.27
N PRO A 145 3.73 -5.80 0.87
CA PRO A 145 3.17 -5.18 2.06
C PRO A 145 3.21 -3.65 1.96
N TYR A 146 2.19 -2.98 2.47
CA TYR A 146 2.09 -1.52 2.44
C TYR A 146 1.63 -0.93 3.79
N CYS A 147 2.07 0.29 4.06
CA CYS A 147 1.57 1.08 5.18
C CYS A 147 0.14 1.55 4.87
N SER A 148 -0.82 1.29 5.76
CA SER A 148 -2.22 1.69 5.52
C SER A 148 -2.57 3.11 5.98
N ASN A 149 -1.65 3.77 6.69
CA ASN A 149 -1.92 5.05 7.34
C ASN A 149 -1.49 6.25 6.48
N PRO A 150 -2.43 7.10 6.00
CA PRO A 150 -2.13 8.28 5.17
C PRO A 150 -1.31 9.37 5.86
N SER A 151 -1.05 9.24 7.15
CA SER A 151 -0.24 10.18 7.92
C SER A 151 1.26 9.88 7.84
N PHE A 152 1.68 8.92 6.99
CA PHE A 152 3.06 8.49 6.83
C PHE A 152 3.49 8.55 5.37
N PHE A 153 4.78 8.77 5.11
CA PHE A 153 5.31 8.83 3.73
C PHE A 153 5.21 7.49 3.00
N GLU A 154 5.24 6.37 3.73
CA GLU A 154 5.15 5.02 3.19
C GLU A 154 3.73 4.63 2.76
N TYR A 155 2.73 5.49 3.03
CA TYR A 155 1.42 5.38 2.40
C TYR A 155 1.55 5.68 0.91
N TYR A 156 1.93 4.66 0.14
CA TYR A 156 2.19 4.77 -1.28
C TYR A 156 0.90 5.17 -2.01
N ILE A 157 0.88 6.40 -2.54
CA ILE A 157 -0.12 6.80 -3.54
C ILE A 157 0.58 7.50 -4.71
N ASP A 158 1.01 6.71 -5.68
CA ASP A 158 1.48 7.26 -6.95
C ASP A 158 0.27 7.62 -7.85
N TYR A 159 -0.20 8.86 -7.72
CA TYR A 159 -1.24 9.42 -8.59
C TYR A 159 -0.74 9.77 -10.01
N SER A 160 0.57 9.66 -10.27
CA SER A 160 1.16 10.03 -11.56
C SER A 160 1.14 8.88 -12.58
N GLN A 161 0.93 7.64 -12.14
CA GLN A 161 1.05 6.45 -12.99
C GLN A 161 -0.26 5.71 -13.30
N SER A 162 -1.37 5.98 -12.61
CA SER A 162 -2.63 5.25 -12.85
C SER A 162 -3.87 5.96 -12.29
N LEU A 163 -5.01 5.81 -12.97
CA LEU A 163 -6.35 6.25 -12.52
C LEU A 163 -6.86 5.49 -11.27
N ALA A 164 -6.16 4.42 -10.87
CA ALA A 164 -6.33 3.73 -9.61
C ALA A 164 -4.93 3.52 -9.00
N PRO A 165 -4.58 4.18 -7.87
CA PRO A 165 -3.29 3.98 -7.25
C PRO A 165 -3.15 2.51 -6.85
N TYR A 166 -2.07 1.87 -7.28
CA TYR A 166 -1.71 0.55 -6.79
C TYR A 166 -1.35 0.69 -5.31
N ILE A 167 -2.23 0.18 -4.46
CA ILE A 167 -2.02 0.04 -3.03
C ILE A 167 -1.68 -1.45 -2.88
N GLY A 168 -0.57 -1.78 -2.19
CA GLY A 168 -0.08 -3.15 -2.06
C GLY A 168 -1.17 -4.14 -1.60
N ASN A 169 -0.89 -5.44 -1.67
CA ASN A 169 -1.92 -6.46 -1.40
C ASN A 169 -2.09 -6.81 0.08
N ILE A 170 -1.18 -6.35 0.95
CA ILE A 170 -1.13 -6.75 2.35
C ILE A 170 -0.86 -5.54 3.27
N ILE A 171 -1.74 -5.27 4.24
CA ILE A 171 -1.49 -4.22 5.25
C ILE A 171 -0.38 -4.66 6.20
N ASP A 172 0.66 -3.84 6.31
CA ASP A 172 1.68 -3.92 7.34
C ASP A 172 1.97 -2.52 7.88
N ASP A 173 1.29 -2.15 8.97
CA ASP A 173 1.50 -0.85 9.62
C ASP A 173 2.85 -0.73 10.34
N SER A 174 3.61 -1.82 10.47
CA SER A 174 5.01 -1.72 10.88
C SER A 174 5.87 -1.07 9.81
N LEU A 175 5.40 -0.94 8.57
CA LEU A 175 6.06 -0.17 7.52
C LEU A 175 5.82 1.34 7.62
N CYS A 176 4.84 1.78 8.42
CA CYS A 176 4.58 3.20 8.67
C CYS A 176 5.66 3.77 9.59
N GLN A 177 6.81 4.14 9.02
CA GLN A 177 8.00 4.54 9.78
C GLN A 177 8.13 6.06 9.89
N GLN A 178 7.95 6.78 8.78
CA GLN A 178 8.16 8.22 8.74
C GLN A 178 6.82 8.98 8.78
N PRO A 179 6.40 9.52 9.96
CA PRO A 179 5.20 10.32 10.03
C PRO A 179 5.37 11.62 9.25
N ILE A 180 4.31 12.02 8.58
CA ILE A 180 4.17 13.33 7.96
C ILE A 180 3.81 14.33 9.06
N LEU A 181 4.59 15.38 9.18
CA LEU A 181 4.39 16.51 10.09
C LEU A 181 4.16 17.76 9.23
N PRO A 182 2.88 18.13 8.96
CA PRO A 182 2.55 19.33 8.21
C PRO A 182 2.90 20.59 9.00
N GLY A 183 3.46 21.59 8.31
CA GLY A 183 3.74 22.90 8.88
C GLY A 183 4.57 23.75 7.93
N CYS A 184 4.85 24.99 8.31
CA CYS A 184 5.70 25.86 7.50
C CYS A 184 7.16 25.45 7.62
N MET A 185 7.80 25.13 6.50
CA MET A 185 9.22 24.71 6.47
C MET A 185 10.20 25.85 6.19
N ASP A 186 9.69 27.04 5.85
CA ASP A 186 10.50 28.22 5.52
C ASP A 186 10.86 29.01 6.79
N GLU A 187 12.15 29.03 7.14
CA GLU A 187 12.70 29.71 8.33
C GLU A 187 12.52 31.23 8.32
N THR A 188 12.17 31.82 7.18
CA THR A 188 11.91 33.26 7.04
C THR A 188 10.47 33.65 7.39
N MET A 189 9.61 32.67 7.72
CA MET A 189 8.19 32.85 7.96
C MET A 189 7.84 32.86 9.46
N PHE A 190 6.76 33.56 9.82
CA PHE A 190 6.32 33.77 11.20
C PHE A 190 5.98 32.47 11.94
N ASN A 191 5.38 31.51 11.22
CA ASN A 191 4.94 30.22 11.77
C ASN A 191 5.83 29.06 11.34
N TRP A 192 7.10 29.32 11.03
CA TRP A 192 8.09 28.29 10.79
C TRP A 192 8.09 27.26 11.92
N ASP A 193 8.04 25.97 11.55
CA ASP A 193 8.12 24.85 12.47
C ASP A 193 9.34 23.97 12.12
N PRO A 194 10.38 23.91 12.99
CA PRO A 194 11.55 23.06 12.76
C PRO A 194 11.24 21.56 12.73
N LEU A 195 10.07 21.13 13.19
CA LEU A 195 9.63 19.74 13.17
C LEU A 195 8.82 19.39 11.91
N ALA A 196 8.38 20.40 11.15
CA ALA A 196 7.63 20.16 9.92
C ALA A 196 8.53 19.51 8.85
N ASN A 197 8.01 18.48 8.19
CA ASN A 197 8.70 17.77 7.12
C ASN A 197 7.97 17.82 5.77
N VAL A 198 6.80 18.47 5.73
CA VAL A 198 6.10 18.85 4.49
C VAL A 198 5.50 20.25 4.61
N ASN A 199 5.70 21.10 3.59
CA ASN A 199 5.17 22.46 3.57
C ASN A 199 3.68 22.49 3.18
N ARG A 200 2.80 22.09 4.11
CA ARG A 200 1.35 21.97 3.88
C ARG A 200 0.56 22.28 5.16
N THR A 201 -0.68 22.75 5.03
CA THR A 201 -1.58 23.04 6.17
C THR A 201 -1.99 21.79 6.95
N SER A 202 -2.24 20.65 6.27
CA SER A 202 -2.55 19.39 6.95
C SER A 202 -2.28 18.15 6.07
N ILE A 203 -2.68 16.97 6.54
CA ILE A 203 -2.63 15.73 5.74
C ILE A 203 -3.60 15.80 4.54
N THR A 204 -4.73 16.49 4.70
CA THR A 204 -5.79 16.59 3.68
C THR A 204 -5.80 17.92 2.91
N ASP A 205 -5.00 18.90 3.36
CA ASP A 205 -4.93 20.24 2.77
C ASP A 205 -3.49 20.55 2.37
N ASN A 206 -3.27 20.61 1.05
CA ASN A 206 -1.97 20.86 0.44
C ASN A 206 -1.66 22.36 0.22
N SER A 207 -2.48 23.27 0.77
CA SER A 207 -2.20 24.70 0.73
C SER A 207 -0.91 25.05 1.48
N ASP A 208 -0.27 26.14 1.07
CA ASP A 208 0.93 26.68 1.71
C ASP A 208 0.58 27.15 3.14
N PRO A 209 1.17 26.56 4.18
CA PRO A 209 0.89 26.93 5.56
C PRO A 209 1.65 28.19 6.00
N CYS A 210 2.61 28.69 5.22
CA CYS A 210 3.53 29.73 5.65
C CYS A 210 2.90 31.13 5.66
N TYR A 211 3.15 31.85 6.76
CA TYR A 211 2.74 33.25 6.92
C TYR A 211 3.99 34.15 6.98
N PRO A 212 4.10 35.17 6.12
CA PRO A 212 5.21 36.11 6.20
C PRO A 212 5.13 36.96 7.46
N PHE A 213 6.27 37.48 7.93
CA PHE A 213 6.26 38.57 8.89
C PHE A 213 5.65 39.81 8.23
N VAL A 214 4.56 40.30 8.81
CA VAL A 214 3.90 41.53 8.37
C VAL A 214 4.24 42.65 9.33
N TYR A 215 4.86 43.70 8.80
CA TYR A 215 5.21 44.89 9.55
C TYR A 215 4.17 45.99 9.34
N GLY A 216 3.76 46.64 10.44
CA GLY A 216 2.77 47.71 10.43
C GLY A 216 2.12 47.93 11.80
N CYS A 217 1.36 49.00 11.94
CA CYS A 217 0.57 49.28 13.15
C CYS A 217 -0.79 48.57 13.07
N THR A 218 -1.32 48.15 14.22
CA THR A 218 -2.69 47.61 14.36
C THR A 218 -3.73 48.70 14.64
N ASP A 219 -3.28 49.93 14.86
CA ASP A 219 -4.12 51.11 15.05
C ASP A 219 -4.38 51.76 13.68
N SER A 220 -5.66 51.77 13.28
CA SER A 220 -6.12 52.30 11.99
C SER A 220 -5.87 53.79 11.80
N THR A 221 -5.47 54.50 12.86
CA THR A 221 -5.11 55.92 12.81
C THR A 221 -3.65 56.17 12.47
N LYS A 222 -2.81 55.14 12.34
CA LYS A 222 -1.38 55.25 12.04
C LYS A 222 -1.09 55.17 10.54
N LEU A 223 -0.06 55.89 10.09
CA LEU A 223 0.32 55.96 8.67
C LEU A 223 0.79 54.62 8.09
N ASN A 224 1.43 53.77 8.90
CA ASN A 224 1.78 52.39 8.55
C ASN A 224 0.75 51.36 9.06
N TYR A 225 -0.52 51.75 9.25
CA TYR A 225 -1.54 50.77 9.59
C TYR A 225 -1.56 49.64 8.57
N ASN A 226 -1.46 48.40 9.06
CA ASN A 226 -1.44 47.22 8.22
C ASN A 226 -2.34 46.16 8.86
N ASN A 227 -3.47 45.87 8.22
CA ASN A 227 -4.44 44.87 8.66
C ASN A 227 -4.37 43.57 7.87
N TYR A 228 -3.24 43.33 7.21
CA TYR A 228 -2.95 42.24 6.27
C TYR A 228 -4.06 41.21 6.05
N TYR A 229 -4.67 41.32 4.88
CA TYR A 229 -5.54 40.32 4.29
C TYR A 229 -4.72 39.46 3.34
N SER A 230 -4.71 38.15 3.56
CA SER A 230 -4.66 37.18 2.46
C SER A 230 -5.95 36.36 2.54
N SER A 231 -6.42 35.84 1.41
CA SER A 231 -7.67 35.08 1.31
C SER A 231 -7.65 33.72 2.03
N LEU A 232 -6.66 33.44 2.89
CA LEU A 232 -6.44 32.14 3.51
C LEU A 232 -6.17 32.18 5.04
N ASN A 233 -6.28 33.32 5.73
CA ASN A 233 -5.83 33.40 7.13
C ASN A 233 -6.94 33.53 8.19
N ILE A 234 -6.83 32.66 9.18
CA ILE A 234 -7.59 32.57 10.42
C ILE A 234 -7.01 33.53 11.47
N ASN A 235 -7.86 34.16 12.29
CA ASN A 235 -7.43 35.04 13.38
C ASN A 235 -6.54 34.27 14.39
N PRO A 236 -5.29 34.72 14.67
CA PRO A 236 -4.32 33.99 15.50
C PRO A 236 -4.68 33.93 17.00
N ILE A 237 -5.67 34.71 17.45
CA ILE A 237 -6.19 34.66 18.82
C ILE A 237 -7.41 33.72 18.91
N THR A 238 -8.22 33.61 17.85
CA THR A 238 -9.53 32.94 17.93
C THR A 238 -9.65 31.68 17.08
N GLY A 239 -8.77 31.43 16.11
CA GLY A 239 -8.83 30.21 15.31
C GLY A 239 -9.98 30.15 14.29
N LEU A 240 -10.71 31.26 14.06
CA LEU A 240 -11.85 31.31 13.13
C LEU A 240 -11.54 32.04 11.80
N ASN A 241 -12.10 31.51 10.71
CA ASN A 241 -12.25 32.22 9.43
C ASN A 241 -13.24 33.38 9.61
N TYR A 242 -12.91 34.57 9.14
CA TYR A 242 -13.87 35.68 9.15
C TYR A 242 -14.91 35.49 8.02
N GLN A 243 -16.20 35.53 8.37
CA GLN A 243 -17.31 35.55 7.41
C GLN A 243 -17.66 36.98 7.01
N ASP A 244 -17.59 37.24 5.69
CA ASP A 244 -18.49 38.04 4.82
C ASP A 244 -19.28 39.24 5.40
N GLY A 245 -18.68 40.01 6.30
CA GLY A 245 -19.27 41.26 6.82
C GLY A 245 -18.65 42.56 6.29
N ASP A 246 -17.48 42.47 5.65
CA ASP A 246 -16.63 43.65 5.33
C ASP A 246 -16.59 44.02 3.84
N LEU A 247 -17.36 43.34 2.98
CA LEU A 247 -17.46 43.71 1.55
C LEU A 247 -18.15 45.06 1.30
N SER A 248 -18.69 45.73 2.32
CA SER A 248 -19.38 47.02 2.16
C SER A 248 -18.52 48.26 2.41
N GLU A 249 -17.31 48.15 2.96
CA GLU A 249 -16.44 49.31 3.21
C GLU A 249 -15.07 49.11 2.59
N LEU A 250 -15.00 49.30 1.28
CA LEU A 250 -13.76 49.70 0.60
C LEU A 250 -13.29 51.05 1.18
N GLN A 251 -12.70 51.05 2.37
CA GLN A 251 -11.93 52.16 2.91
C GLN A 251 -10.49 51.70 3.12
N PHE A 252 -9.82 51.50 1.98
CA PHE A 252 -8.37 51.70 1.92
C PHE A 252 -8.02 53.12 2.37
N GLY A 253 -6.76 53.34 2.72
CA GLY A 253 -6.20 54.65 3.08
C GLY A 253 -6.61 55.81 2.15
N PRO A 254 -6.34 57.06 2.55
CA PRO A 254 -7.08 58.23 2.08
C PRO A 254 -7.09 58.36 0.54
N ILE A 255 -8.29 58.60 0.00
CA ILE A 255 -8.59 58.77 -1.44
C ILE A 255 -8.13 60.14 -1.98
N PHE A 256 -7.64 61.04 -1.13
CA PHE A 256 -7.10 62.34 -1.56
C PHE A 256 -5.77 62.65 -0.89
N SER A 257 -4.85 63.18 -1.70
CA SER A 257 -3.55 63.72 -1.32
C SER A 257 -3.63 64.59 -0.07
N GLN A 258 -2.96 64.21 1.01
CA GLN A 258 -2.59 65.15 2.06
C GLN A 258 -1.28 65.83 1.69
N ASP A 259 -1.36 66.70 0.69
CA ASP A 259 -0.62 67.95 0.75
C ASP A 259 -1.39 68.88 1.69
N SER A 260 -1.12 68.78 2.99
CA SER A 260 -1.26 69.88 3.94
C SER A 260 -0.96 69.46 5.38
N LEU A 261 0.07 70.11 5.89
CA LEU A 261 0.30 70.45 7.30
C LEU A 261 0.85 69.37 8.25
N ILE A 262 2.16 69.50 8.48
CA ILE A 262 2.75 69.88 9.77
C ILE A 262 2.47 68.94 10.96
N SER A 263 3.56 68.32 11.41
CA SER A 263 3.82 67.70 12.70
C SER A 263 3.29 66.28 12.94
N GLY A 264 4.24 65.36 13.06
CA GLY A 264 4.23 64.36 14.12
C GLY A 264 3.61 63.01 13.76
N ASP A 265 4.47 62.05 13.47
CA ASP A 265 4.65 60.80 14.24
C ASP A 265 4.84 59.59 13.32
N GLY A 266 6.05 59.04 13.36
CA GLY A 266 6.47 57.88 12.59
C GLY A 266 6.02 56.52 13.14
N ILE A 267 6.69 55.50 12.61
CA ILE A 267 6.19 54.16 12.29
C ILE A 267 7.01 53.08 13.04
N ASN A 268 6.38 51.94 13.39
CA ASN A 268 6.85 50.90 14.33
C ASN A 268 7.40 49.59 13.68
N VAL A 269 8.37 48.92 14.33
CA VAL A 269 8.77 47.49 14.13
C VAL A 269 9.16 46.84 15.49
N ASN A 270 8.68 45.62 15.77
CA ASN A 270 9.11 44.80 16.91
C ASN A 270 10.19 43.78 16.51
N THR A 271 11.31 43.82 17.23
CA THR A 271 12.41 42.85 17.22
C THR A 271 12.25 41.87 18.39
N LEU A 272 12.19 40.57 18.08
CA LEU A 272 12.46 39.40 18.95
C LEU A 272 12.70 39.69 20.46
N VAL A 273 11.70 39.47 21.31
CA VAL A 273 11.89 39.30 22.76
C VAL A 273 11.24 38.01 23.24
N THR A 274 12.08 37.07 23.66
CA THR A 274 11.70 35.86 24.40
C THR A 274 11.64 36.16 25.89
N ASP A 275 10.57 36.80 26.37
CA ASP A 275 10.21 36.75 27.80
C ASP A 275 8.71 37.00 27.97
N SER A 276 8.02 35.95 28.43
CA SER A 276 6.57 35.84 28.60
C SER A 276 6.08 36.41 29.94
N SER A 277 6.64 37.54 30.42
CA SER A 277 6.25 38.07 31.74
C SER A 277 6.22 39.59 31.90
N SER A 278 6.27 40.37 30.81
CA SER A 278 6.01 41.82 30.88
C SER A 278 4.84 42.22 29.98
N LEU A 279 3.98 43.11 30.49
CA LEU A 279 2.91 43.75 29.73
C LEU A 279 3.52 44.41 28.48
N TYR A 280 3.33 43.83 27.29
CA TYR A 280 3.71 44.47 26.04
C TYR A 280 2.64 45.49 25.64
N THR A 281 2.74 46.69 26.22
CA THR A 281 2.38 47.89 25.47
C THR A 281 3.28 47.93 24.24
N GLY A 282 2.71 47.92 23.04
CA GLY A 282 3.44 48.15 21.81
C GLY A 282 4.29 49.41 21.95
N VAL A 283 5.60 49.27 21.90
CA VAL A 283 6.51 50.41 21.86
C VAL A 283 6.75 50.72 20.39
N CYS A 284 6.57 51.97 20.00
CA CYS A 284 6.88 52.47 18.65
C CYS A 284 8.39 52.52 18.43
N ILE A 285 8.84 52.40 17.18
CA ILE A 285 10.19 52.77 16.79
C ILE A 285 10.31 54.31 16.82
N PRO A 286 11.43 54.86 17.34
CA PRO A 286 11.69 56.29 17.29
C PRO A 286 11.80 56.78 15.85
N VAL A 287 11.26 57.97 15.60
CA VAL A 287 11.44 58.68 14.33
C VAL A 287 12.92 59.00 14.14
N VAL A 288 13.52 58.50 13.06
CA VAL A 288 14.87 58.84 12.63
C VAL A 288 14.74 59.60 11.30
N TYR A 289 15.02 60.90 11.37
CA TYR A 289 14.95 61.83 10.25
C TYR A 289 16.19 61.72 9.35
N GLY A 290 16.00 61.84 8.04
CA GLY A 290 17.06 61.87 7.03
C GLY A 290 16.51 61.58 5.64
N CYS A 291 17.34 61.35 4.62
CA CYS A 291 16.84 61.05 3.28
C CYS A 291 16.42 59.57 3.11
N THR A 292 15.21 59.33 2.59
CA THR A 292 14.69 57.98 2.30
C THR A 292 14.76 57.59 0.82
N ASP A 293 15.24 58.49 -0.06
CA ASP A 293 15.42 58.22 -1.49
C ASP A 293 16.75 57.49 -1.74
N PRO A 294 16.75 56.22 -2.21
CA PRO A 294 17.96 55.46 -2.49
C PRO A 294 18.87 56.07 -3.58
N ALA A 295 18.36 57.03 -4.36
CA ALA A 295 19.14 57.76 -5.36
C ALA A 295 19.90 58.96 -4.78
N ALA A 296 19.64 59.35 -3.53
CA ALA A 296 20.30 60.47 -2.87
C ALA A 296 21.68 60.08 -2.33
N LEU A 297 22.63 61.03 -2.36
CA LEU A 297 23.97 60.81 -1.81
C LEU A 297 23.95 60.60 -0.29
N ASN A 298 22.97 61.15 0.40
CA ASN A 298 22.77 61.00 1.85
C ASN A 298 21.62 60.04 2.21
N TYR A 299 21.27 59.11 1.33
CA TYR A 299 20.33 58.03 1.66
C TYR A 299 20.83 57.25 2.87
N ASN A 300 20.05 57.23 3.95
CA ASN A 300 20.40 56.48 5.15
C ASN A 300 21.85 56.73 5.64
N ASP A 301 22.31 57.98 5.58
CA ASP A 301 23.62 58.46 6.04
C ASP A 301 23.62 58.62 7.57
N ILE A 302 23.87 57.51 8.26
CA ILE A 302 23.76 57.36 9.72
C ILE A 302 24.92 58.07 10.44
N ASP A 303 26.11 58.13 9.81
CA ASP A 303 27.31 58.79 10.35
C ASP A 303 27.49 60.24 9.86
N ASN A 304 26.59 60.71 9.00
CA ASN A 304 26.48 62.09 8.51
C ASN A 304 27.78 62.55 7.82
N ASP A 305 28.40 61.65 7.05
CA ASP A 305 29.64 61.89 6.31
C ASP A 305 29.39 62.33 4.85
N GLY A 306 28.11 62.37 4.43
CA GLY A 306 27.67 62.74 3.09
C GLY A 306 27.64 61.58 2.10
N VAL A 307 27.81 60.34 2.58
CA VAL A 307 27.78 59.11 1.79
C VAL A 307 26.70 58.18 2.33
N SER A 308 25.94 57.57 1.42
CA SER A 308 24.88 56.65 1.81
C SER A 308 25.44 55.41 2.48
N ASN A 309 24.81 54.98 3.58
CA ASN A 309 25.10 53.71 4.20
C ASN A 309 24.08 52.64 3.74
N SER A 310 24.51 51.38 3.77
CA SER A 310 23.59 50.25 3.62
C SER A 310 22.61 50.17 4.79
N TRP A 311 21.43 49.62 4.54
CA TRP A 311 20.46 49.31 5.59
C TRP A 311 21.08 48.46 6.71
N ASN A 312 20.99 48.91 7.95
CA ASN A 312 21.50 48.17 9.10
C ASN A 312 20.43 47.20 9.62
N TYR A 313 20.60 45.91 9.31
CA TYR A 313 19.68 44.85 9.73
C TYR A 313 19.84 44.45 11.21
N ASP A 314 21.04 44.62 11.78
CA ASP A 314 21.35 44.25 13.16
C ASP A 314 20.84 45.29 14.18
N ASN A 315 20.75 46.56 13.76
CA ASN A 315 20.21 47.66 14.56
C ASN A 315 19.29 48.54 13.70
N PRO A 316 18.01 48.13 13.50
CA PRO A 316 17.11 48.83 12.60
C PRO A 316 16.67 50.22 13.11
N PHE A 317 16.94 50.53 14.39
CA PHE A 317 16.52 51.79 15.03
C PHE A 317 17.40 53.00 14.68
N ILE A 318 18.51 52.80 13.97
CA ILE A 318 19.36 53.90 13.49
C ILE A 318 19.11 54.23 12.02
N ASN A 319 18.37 53.37 11.30
CA ASN A 319 18.06 53.64 9.90
C ASN A 319 17.03 54.77 9.78
N VAL A 320 17.24 55.63 8.81
CA VAL A 320 16.31 56.70 8.45
C VAL A 320 14.97 56.08 8.07
N ASN A 321 13.90 56.49 8.76
CA ASN A 321 12.54 55.98 8.55
C ASN A 321 11.53 57.09 8.25
N THR A 322 11.97 58.35 8.26
CA THR A 322 11.13 59.51 7.97
C THR A 322 11.95 60.52 7.17
N ASP A 323 11.48 60.85 5.96
CA ASP A 323 12.12 61.86 5.13
C ASP A 323 12.03 63.25 5.79
N ASP A 324 13.15 63.92 5.94
CA ASP A 324 13.23 65.28 6.50
C ASP A 324 13.32 66.38 5.43
N GLY A 325 13.24 65.98 4.15
CA GLY A 325 13.24 66.89 3.01
C GLY A 325 14.63 67.44 2.65
N HIS A 326 15.69 66.99 3.31
CA HIS A 326 17.07 67.37 2.98
C HIS A 326 17.71 66.30 2.10
N VAL A 327 17.53 66.45 0.79
CA VAL A 327 18.14 65.57 -0.22
C VAL A 327 19.42 66.21 -0.77
N PHE A 328 20.54 65.51 -0.66
CA PHE A 328 21.78 65.86 -1.36
C PHE A 328 21.89 65.03 -2.64
N LEU A 329 21.95 65.73 -3.78
CA LEU A 329 22.14 65.15 -5.13
C LEU A 329 23.58 65.28 -5.59
#